data_AF-M0ZMK1-F1
#
_entry.id   AF-M0ZMK1-F1
#
_cell.length_a   1.000
_cell.length_b   1.000
_cell.length_c   1.000
_cell.angle_alpha   90.00
_cell.angle_beta   90.00
_cell.angle_gamma   90.00
#
_symmetry.space_group_name_H-M   'P 1'
#
loop_
_entity.id
_entity.type
_entity.pdbx_description
1 polymer ?
#
loop_
_entity_poly.entity_id
_entity_poly.type
_entity_poly.pdbx_seq_one_letter_code
_entity_poly.pdbx_strand_id
1 'polypeptide(L)'
;MYNFGSPRVGNKKFSEVYNEKVKDSWRVVNHRDIIPTVPRLMGYCHVAQPVYLAAGDPKNTMVSRFHFQTFYTIQRWIGRILALVRKFCFTVRA
;
A
#
# COMPACT_ATOMS: atom_id res chain seq x y z
N MET A 1 14.63 -10.59 -8.24
CA MET A 1 14.16 -9.19 -8.38
C MET A 1 14.31 -8.46 -7.06
N TYR A 2 14.85 -7.25 -7.06
CA TYR A 2 15.01 -6.43 -5.85
C TYR A 2 14.19 -5.14 -6.00
N ASN A 3 13.19 -4.97 -5.12
CA ASN A 3 12.29 -3.83 -5.15
C ASN A 3 12.45 -3.00 -3.89
N PHE A 4 12.46 -1.66 -4.03
CA PHE A 4 12.51 -0.72 -2.92
C PHE A 4 11.21 0.08 -2.90
N GLY A 5 10.48 0.06 -1.78
CA GLY A 5 9.28 0.89 -1.62
C GLY A 5 8.14 0.56 -2.59
N SER A 6 8.07 -0.67 -3.13
CA SER A 6 7.08 -0.99 -4.16
C SER A 6 5.65 -1.12 -3.61
N PRO A 7 4.63 -0.55 -4.29
CA PRO A 7 3.23 -0.69 -3.91
C PRO A 7 2.70 -2.11 -4.16
N ARG A 8 1.46 -2.38 -3.75
CA ARG A 8 0.79 -3.66 -4.10
C ARG A 8 0.39 -3.62 -5.57
N VAL A 9 0.81 -4.61 -6.35
CA VAL A 9 0.68 -4.58 -7.83
C VAL A 9 -0.42 -5.49 -8.36
N GLY A 10 -0.79 -6.56 -7.63
CA GLY A 10 -1.74 -7.54 -8.15
C GLY A 10 -2.64 -8.15 -7.09
N ASN A 11 -3.61 -8.95 -7.54
CA ASN A 11 -4.49 -9.72 -6.67
C ASN A 11 -3.78 -10.97 -6.10
N LYS A 12 -4.48 -11.72 -5.24
CA LYS A 12 -3.93 -12.94 -4.63
C LYS A 12 -3.42 -13.94 -5.67
N LYS A 13 -4.19 -14.20 -6.73
CA LYS A 13 -3.82 -15.18 -7.76
C LYS A 13 -2.54 -14.79 -8.51
N PHE A 14 -2.39 -13.51 -8.83
CA PHE A 14 -1.16 -12.98 -9.40
C PHE A 14 0.02 -13.17 -8.44
N SER A 15 -0.16 -12.88 -7.15
CA SER A 15 0.92 -13.01 -6.18
C SER A 15 1.41 -14.44 -5.99
N GLU A 16 0.50 -15.42 -6.02
CA GLU A 16 0.83 -16.85 -5.98
C GLU A 16 1.68 -17.26 -7.19
N VAL A 17 1.19 -16.97 -8.40
CA VAL A 17 1.90 -17.30 -9.65
C VAL A 17 3.27 -16.62 -9.73
N TYR A 18 3.36 -15.37 -9.27
CA TYR A 18 4.62 -14.64 -9.25
C TYR A 18 5.61 -15.26 -8.27
N ASN A 19 5.18 -15.59 -7.05
CA ASN A 19 6.05 -16.19 -6.03
C ASN A 19 6.52 -17.60 -6.44
N GLU A 20 5.72 -18.35 -7.20
CA GLU A 20 6.11 -19.65 -7.76
C GLU A 20 7.18 -19.51 -8.86
N LYS A 21 7.01 -18.53 -9.76
CA LYS A 21 7.90 -18.33 -10.92
C LYS A 21 9.17 -17.55 -10.60
N VAL A 22 9.13 -16.63 -9.64
CA VAL A 22 10.22 -15.70 -9.31
C VAL A 22 10.62 -15.87 -7.85
N LYS A 23 11.33 -16.97 -7.58
CA LYS A 23 11.71 -17.37 -6.21
C LYS A 23 12.71 -16.41 -5.55
N ASP A 24 13.66 -15.87 -6.32
CA ASP A 24 14.67 -14.93 -5.81
C ASP A 24 14.16 -13.49 -5.89
N SER A 25 13.02 -13.22 -5.29
CA SER A 25 12.45 -11.88 -5.20
C SER A 25 12.48 -11.35 -3.76
N TRP A 26 12.95 -10.11 -3.62
CA TRP A 26 13.12 -9.41 -2.36
C TRP A 26 12.47 -8.05 -2.44
N ARG A 27 11.75 -7.68 -1.39
CA ARG A 27 11.11 -6.38 -1.30
C ARG A 27 11.59 -5.64 -0.07
N VAL A 28 12.44 -4.65 -0.28
CA VAL A 28 12.96 -3.79 0.76
C VAL A 28 11.90 -2.74 1.11
N VAL A 29 11.46 -2.76 2.36
CA VAL A 29 10.41 -1.89 2.90
C VAL A 29 11.03 -1.00 3.96
N ASN A 30 10.89 0.32 3.77
CA ASN A 30 11.19 1.28 4.82
C ASN A 30 9.96 1.44 5.73
N HIS A 31 10.17 1.41 7.05
CA HIS A 31 9.09 1.49 8.03
C HIS A 31 8.24 2.78 7.91
N ARG A 32 8.84 3.88 7.43
CA ARG A 32 8.15 5.17 7.23
C ARG A 32 7.63 5.39 5.82
N ASP A 33 7.77 4.41 4.94
CA ASP A 33 7.31 4.51 3.57
C ASP A 33 5.84 4.12 3.45
N ILE A 34 5.07 5.00 2.82
CA ILE A 34 3.62 4.88 2.63
C ILE A 34 3.29 4.03 1.42
N ILE A 35 4.18 3.99 0.44
CA ILE A 35 3.96 3.35 -0.86
C ILE A 35 3.71 1.84 -0.71
N PRO A 36 4.45 1.08 0.12
CA PRO A 36 4.15 -0.31 0.40
C PRO A 36 2.78 -0.54 1.04
N THR A 37 2.14 0.48 1.61
CA THR A 37 0.82 0.30 2.21
C THR A 37 -0.32 0.45 1.20
N VAL A 38 -0.08 1.02 0.02
CA VAL A 38 -1.12 1.29 -0.98
C VAL A 38 -1.03 0.33 -2.17
N PRO A 39 -2.14 0.05 -2.87
CA PRO A 39 -3.54 0.33 -2.51
C PRO A 39 -4.08 -0.62 -1.42
N ARG A 40 -4.66 -0.08 -0.33
CA ARG A 40 -5.31 -0.88 0.74
C ARG A 40 -6.68 -1.44 0.35
N LEU A 41 -7.27 -0.93 -0.73
CA LEU A 41 -8.62 -1.25 -1.18
C LEU A 41 -8.57 -2.28 -2.32
N MET A 42 -9.61 -3.10 -2.46
CA MET A 42 -9.85 -4.01 -3.61
C MET A 42 -8.97 -5.26 -3.72
N GLY A 43 -8.47 -5.81 -2.60
CA GLY A 43 -7.88 -7.16 -2.59
C GLY A 43 -6.50 -7.30 -3.22
N TYR A 44 -5.77 -6.18 -3.34
CA TYR A 44 -4.38 -6.19 -3.79
C TYR A 44 -3.46 -6.80 -2.71
N CYS A 45 -2.55 -7.65 -3.16
CA CYS A 45 -1.59 -8.41 -2.37
C CYS A 45 -0.15 -8.05 -2.77
N HIS A 46 0.77 -8.23 -1.82
CA HIS A 46 2.19 -8.08 -2.08
C HIS A 46 2.77 -9.36 -2.66
N VAL A 47 3.73 -9.18 -3.56
CA VAL A 47 4.64 -10.23 -4.01
C VAL A 47 5.92 -10.17 -3.19
N ALA A 48 6.63 -11.30 -3.09
CA ALA A 48 7.91 -11.44 -2.41
C ALA A 48 7.90 -11.20 -0.89
N GLN A 49 8.92 -11.74 -0.20
CA GLN A 49 9.12 -11.54 1.23
C GLN A 49 9.59 -10.09 1.51
N PRO A 50 9.00 -9.40 2.51
CA PRO A 50 9.44 -8.07 2.91
C PRO A 50 10.71 -8.12 3.76
N VAL A 51 11.69 -7.27 3.43
CA VAL A 51 12.88 -7.00 4.24
C VAL A 51 12.79 -5.58 4.77
N TYR A 52 12.76 -5.43 6.09
CA TYR A 52 12.63 -4.12 6.71
C TYR A 52 13.99 -3.48 6.95
N LEU A 53 14.16 -2.24 6.49
CA LEU A 53 15.34 -1.45 6.83
C LEU A 53 15.23 -0.97 8.28
N ALA A 54 16.32 -1.13 9.04
CA ALA A 54 16.43 -0.57 10.38
C ALA A 54 16.34 0.97 10.30
N ALA A 55 15.67 1.58 11.27
CA ALA A 55 15.44 3.02 11.27
C ALA A 55 16.78 3.77 11.42
N GLY A 56 17.13 4.57 10.40
CA GLY A 56 18.22 5.54 10.45
C GLY A 56 17.83 6.82 11.23
N ASP A 57 18.87 7.60 11.54
CA ASP A 57 18.97 8.80 12.40
C ASP A 57 17.66 9.63 12.64
N PRO A 58 17.32 10.03 13.89
CA PRO A 58 16.04 10.63 14.25
C PRO A 58 15.69 11.95 13.54
N LYS A 59 16.67 12.68 13.01
CA LYS A 59 16.45 14.01 12.40
C LYS A 59 15.61 13.95 11.11
N ASN A 60 15.73 12.90 10.31
CA ASN A 60 14.93 12.70 9.09
C ASN A 60 13.48 12.23 9.38
N THR A 61 13.13 11.99 10.64
CA THR A 61 11.82 11.46 11.05
C THR A 61 10.70 12.51 10.99
N MET A 62 11.02 13.78 11.19
CA MET A 62 10.00 14.84 11.36
C MET A 62 9.40 15.27 10.02
N VAL A 63 10.22 15.40 8.97
CA VAL A 63 9.77 15.86 7.64
C VAL A 63 8.87 14.81 6.97
N SER A 64 9.19 13.52 7.06
CA SER A 64 8.36 12.45 6.50
C SER A 64 6.97 12.39 7.15
N ARG A 65 6.86 12.76 8.43
CA ARG A 65 5.62 12.65 9.21
C ARG A 65 4.53 13.62 8.75
N PHE A 66 4.91 14.79 8.25
CA PHE A 66 3.96 15.81 7.79
C PHE A 66 3.33 15.43 6.44
N HIS A 67 4.15 14.98 5.48
CA HIS A 67 3.68 14.51 4.16
C HIS A 67 2.89 13.20 4.25
N PHE A 68 3.27 12.32 5.20
CA PHE A 68 2.51 11.12 5.52
C PHE A 68 1.08 11.50 5.93
N GLN A 69 0.92 12.38 6.91
CA GLN A 69 -0.40 12.70 7.45
C GLN A 69 -1.34 13.30 6.41
N THR A 70 -0.85 14.19 5.54
CA THR A 70 -1.67 14.81 4.48
C THR A 70 -2.07 13.82 3.39
N PHE A 71 -1.18 12.93 2.95
CA PHE A 71 -1.53 11.95 1.92
C PHE A 71 -2.52 10.90 2.44
N TYR A 72 -2.33 10.42 3.68
CA TYR A 72 -3.25 9.46 4.31
C TYR A 72 -4.63 10.06 4.58
N THR A 73 -4.73 11.34 4.95
CA THR A 73 -6.03 11.99 5.15
C THR A 73 -6.77 12.17 3.82
N ILE A 74 -6.08 12.52 2.74
CA ILE A 74 -6.67 12.61 1.39
C ILE A 74 -7.17 11.24 0.92
N GLN A 75 -6.37 10.18 1.04
CA GLN A 75 -6.80 8.83 0.67
C GLN A 75 -8.00 8.34 1.51
N ARG A 76 -8.03 8.68 2.81
CA ARG A 76 -9.17 8.37 3.67
C ARG A 76 -10.43 9.15 3.27
N TRP A 77 -10.28 10.40 2.84
CA TRP A 77 -11.37 11.23 2.33
C TRP A 77 -11.96 10.69 1.02
N ILE A 78 -11.11 10.33 0.07
CA ILE A 78 -11.54 9.70 -1.19
C ILE A 78 -12.29 8.38 -0.91
N GLY A 79 -11.78 7.56 0.01
CA GLY A 79 -12.46 6.33 0.43
C GLY A 79 -13.84 6.58 1.07
N ARG A 80 -13.99 7.64 1.88
CA ARG A 80 -15.28 8.04 2.47
C ARG A 80 -16.28 8.52 1.42
N ILE A 81 -15.84 9.31 0.44
CA ILE A 81 -16.68 9.76 -0.67
C ILE A 81 -17.16 8.57 -1.51
N LEU A 82 -16.25 7.67 -1.90
CA LEU A 82 -16.58 6.44 -2.63
C LEU A 82 -17.58 5.56 -1.87
N ALA A 83 -17.42 5.42 -0.55
CA ALA A 83 -18.38 4.68 0.29
C ALA A 83 -19.75 5.35 0.34
N LEU A 84 -19.80 6.69 0.35
CA LEU A 84 -21.04 7.47 0.34
C LEU A 84 -21.77 7.34 -1.00
N VAL A 85 -21.06 7.43 -2.12
CA VAL A 85 -21.59 7.19 -3.47
C VAL A 85 -22.12 5.76 -3.61
N ARG A 86 -21.43 4.77 -3.04
CA ARG A 86 -21.87 3.36 -3.05
C ARG A 86 -23.13 3.12 -2.19
N LYS A 87 -23.28 3.84 -1.07
CA LYS A 87 -24.52 3.85 -0.27
C LYS A 87 -25.67 4.51 -1.04
N PHE A 88 -25.43 5.66 -1.65
CA PHE A 88 -26.45 6.39 -2.40
C PHE A 88 -26.95 5.59 -3.62
N CYS A 89 -26.03 4.96 -4.37
CA CYS A 89 -26.38 4.11 -5.51
C CYS A 89 -27.20 2.85 -5.11
N PHE A 90 -27.10 2.38 -3.87
CA PHE A 90 -27.95 1.30 -3.33
C PHE A 90 -29.33 1.79 -2.89
N THR A 91 -29.46 3.06 -2.46
CA THR A 91 -30.74 3.66 -2.04
C THR A 91 -31.65 4.03 -3.22
N VAL A 92 -31.10 4.30 -4.42
CA VAL A 92 -31.90 4.62 -5.63
C VAL A 92 -32.19 3.36 -6.49
N ARG A 93 -31.90 2.16 -5.97
CA ARG A 93 -32.21 0.87 -6.62
C ARG A 93 -33.15 -0.02 -5.76
N ALA A 94 -33.74 0.54 -4.72
CA ALA A 94 -34.77 -0.09 -3.90
C ALA A 94 -36.15 0.47 -4.24
#